data_AF-A0A966PMW1-F1
#
_entry.id   AF-A0A966PMW1-F1
#
_cell.length_a   1.000
_cell.length_b   1.000
_cell.length_c   1.000
_cell.angle_alpha   90.00
_cell.angle_beta   90.00
_cell.angle_gamma   90.00
#
_symmetry.space_group_name_H-M   'P 1'
#
loop_
_entity.id
_entity.type
_entity.pdbx_description
1 polymer ?
#
loop_
_entity_poly.entity_id
_entity_poly.type
_entity_poly.pdbx_seq_one_letter_code
_entity_poly.pdbx_strand_id
1 'polypeptide(L)'
;MAFGQPAGPPASKQQLNELLELLIAAGHTDFRDARGPMQFNQRQAAGRFTRQEADDFIDQLRAEAEFDEAIASVSEPVSPKPTPQRLTAHQKTAKSLPDSVLAAELQSRGWIVVEP
;
A
#
# COMPACT_ATOMS: atom_id res chain seq x y z
N MET A 1 -0.09 -23.78 -11.39
CA MET A 1 -1.02 -23.18 -10.42
C MET A 1 -2.44 -23.55 -10.86
N ALA A 2 -3.14 -24.37 -10.07
CA ALA A 2 -4.42 -24.94 -10.47
C ALA A 2 -5.58 -23.95 -10.20
N PHE A 3 -6.13 -23.38 -11.26
CA PHE A 3 -7.40 -22.64 -11.23
C PHE A 3 -8.54 -23.63 -10.95
N GLY A 4 -9.23 -23.50 -9.80
CA GLY A 4 -10.41 -24.30 -9.48
C GLY A 4 -10.45 -25.00 -8.11
N GLN A 5 -9.42 -24.84 -7.26
CA GLN A 5 -9.55 -25.24 -5.85
C GLN A 5 -10.62 -24.38 -5.16
N PRO A 6 -11.52 -24.96 -4.33
CA PRO A 6 -12.49 -24.18 -3.58
C PRO A 6 -11.73 -23.19 -2.70
N ALA A 7 -12.04 -21.90 -2.91
CA ALA A 7 -11.69 -20.84 -1.97
C ALA A 7 -12.13 -21.34 -0.59
N GLY A 8 -11.18 -21.48 0.34
CA GLY A 8 -11.40 -22.13 1.63
C GLY A 8 -12.54 -21.50 2.45
N PRO A 9 -12.76 -21.96 3.69
CA PRO A 9 -13.84 -21.42 4.52
C PRO A 9 -13.77 -19.89 4.58
N PRO A 10 -14.92 -19.19 4.59
CA PRO A 10 -14.93 -17.74 4.65
C PRO A 10 -14.25 -17.26 5.94
N ALA A 11 -13.63 -16.08 5.88
CA ALA A 11 -13.06 -15.45 7.05
C ALA A 11 -14.13 -15.22 8.13
N SER A 12 -13.72 -15.38 9.39
CA SER A 12 -14.59 -15.07 10.52
C SER A 12 -14.80 -13.55 10.65
N LYS A 13 -15.88 -13.12 11.31
CA LYS A 13 -16.12 -11.70 11.57
C LYS A 13 -14.99 -11.06 12.39
N GLN A 14 -14.39 -11.82 13.30
CA GLN A 14 -13.26 -11.35 14.12
C GLN A 14 -12.05 -11.04 13.23
N GLN A 15 -11.67 -11.96 12.34
CA GLN A 15 -10.58 -11.75 11.38
C GLN A 15 -10.84 -10.55 10.46
N LEU A 16 -12.08 -10.39 9.96
CA LEU A 16 -12.42 -9.25 9.11
C LEU A 16 -12.34 -7.92 9.85
N ASN A 17 -12.78 -7.87 11.11
CA ASN A 17 -12.68 -6.66 11.93
C ASN A 17 -11.22 -6.32 12.25
N GLU A 18 -10.43 -7.32 12.63
CA GLU A 18 -9.00 -7.17 12.91
C GLU A 18 -8.24 -6.69 11.67
N LEU A 19 -8.51 -7.28 10.50
CA LEU A 19 -7.93 -6.84 9.24
C LEU A 19 -8.31 -5.38 8.93
N LEU A 20 -9.57 -4.99 9.15
CA LEU A 20 -10.02 -3.61 8.95
C LEU A 20 -9.35 -2.64 9.92
N GLU A 21 -9.21 -3.01 11.20
CA GLU A 21 -8.54 -2.20 12.22
C GLU A 21 -7.07 -1.96 11.84
N LEU A 22 -6.35 -3.00 11.40
CA LEU A 22 -4.97 -2.89 10.94
C LEU A 22 -4.85 -2.02 9.69
N LEU A 23 -5.79 -2.12 8.74
CA LEU A 23 -5.83 -1.25 7.57
C LEU A 23 -6.06 0.22 7.95
N ILE A 24 -6.95 0.48 8.92
CA ILE A 24 -7.19 1.83 9.45
C ILE A 24 -5.94 2.37 10.14
N ALA A 25 -5.24 1.55 10.93
CA ALA A 25 -3.97 1.91 11.55
C ALA A 25 -2.89 2.23 10.49
N ALA A 26 -2.89 1.51 9.37
CA ALA A 26 -2.02 1.77 8.21
C ALA A 26 -2.44 2.99 7.37
N GLY A 27 -3.57 3.64 7.70
CA GLY A 27 -4.04 4.87 7.06
C GLY A 27 -5.09 4.67 5.96
N HIS A 28 -5.67 3.47 5.83
CA HIS A 28 -6.75 3.18 4.87
C HIS A 28 -8.13 3.36 5.50
N THR A 29 -9.12 3.77 4.73
CA THR A 29 -10.49 3.93 5.25
C THR A 29 -11.30 2.63 5.23
N ASP A 30 -11.09 1.79 4.22
CA ASP A 30 -11.82 0.54 4.01
C ASP A 30 -11.05 -0.42 3.08
N PHE A 31 -11.60 -1.62 2.84
CA PHE A 31 -11.02 -2.61 1.92
C PHE A 31 -10.96 -2.12 0.46
N ARG A 32 -11.77 -1.13 0.07
CA ARG A 32 -11.74 -0.57 -1.28
C ARG A 32 -10.59 0.38 -1.48
N ASP A 33 -10.34 1.25 -0.51
CA ASP A 33 -9.20 2.15 -0.48
C ASP A 33 -7.89 1.38 -0.42
N ALA A 34 -7.83 0.35 0.43
CA ALA A 34 -6.68 -0.54 0.53
C ALA A 34 -6.41 -1.38 -0.75
N ARG A 35 -7.33 -1.41 -1.73
CA ARG A 35 -7.25 -2.31 -2.88
C ARG A 35 -5.98 -2.14 -3.71
N GLY A 36 -5.64 -0.89 -4.04
CA GLY A 36 -4.44 -0.56 -4.79
C GLY A 36 -3.16 -0.98 -4.06
N PRO A 37 -2.90 -0.45 -2.85
CA PRO A 37 -1.67 -0.73 -2.11
C PRO A 37 -1.55 -2.21 -1.70
N MET A 38 -2.65 -2.84 -1.26
CA MET A 38 -2.64 -4.24 -0.81
C MET A 38 -2.84 -5.26 -1.95
N GLN A 39 -2.98 -4.80 -3.21
CA GLN A 39 -3.26 -5.65 -4.37
C GLN A 39 -4.50 -6.56 -4.19
N PHE A 40 -5.49 -6.11 -3.41
CA PHE A 40 -6.71 -6.89 -3.21
C PHE A 40 -7.45 -7.08 -4.54
N ASN A 41 -7.97 -8.29 -4.73
CA ASN A 41 -8.87 -8.56 -5.85
C ASN A 41 -10.26 -7.94 -5.60
N GLN A 42 -11.12 -7.96 -6.63
CA GLN A 42 -12.45 -7.36 -6.53
C GLN A 42 -13.33 -7.96 -5.42
N ARG A 43 -13.18 -9.26 -5.15
CA ARG A 43 -13.92 -9.98 -4.11
C ARG A 43 -13.46 -9.51 -2.72
N GLN A 44 -12.16 -9.43 -2.51
CA GLN A 44 -11.52 -8.98 -1.27
C GLN A 44 -11.83 -7.51 -0.99
N ALA A 45 -11.78 -6.65 -2.00
CA ALA A 45 -12.20 -5.24 -1.89
C ALA A 45 -13.69 -5.07 -1.53
N ALA A 46 -14.50 -6.12 -1.70
CA ALA A 46 -15.89 -6.18 -1.22
C ALA A 46 -16.02 -6.81 0.18
N GLY A 47 -14.92 -6.98 0.91
CA GLY A 47 -14.87 -7.56 2.26
C GLY A 47 -14.99 -9.09 2.29
N ARG A 48 -14.85 -9.77 1.15
CA ARG A 48 -15.02 -11.23 1.06
C ARG A 48 -13.67 -11.94 0.98
N PHE A 49 -13.14 -12.29 2.14
CA PHE A 49 -11.91 -13.03 2.32
C PHE A 49 -12.19 -14.48 2.71
N THR A 50 -11.31 -15.39 2.32
CA THR A 50 -11.22 -16.70 2.98
C THR A 50 -10.45 -16.56 4.30
N ARG A 51 -10.59 -17.56 5.18
CA ARG A 51 -9.88 -17.60 6.46
C ARG A 51 -8.37 -17.43 6.28
N GLN A 52 -7.78 -18.23 5.39
CA GLN A 52 -6.34 -18.20 5.12
C GLN A 52 -5.92 -16.84 4.56
N GLU A 53 -6.66 -16.30 3.59
CA GLU A 53 -6.36 -14.98 3.02
C GLU A 53 -6.38 -13.87 4.08
N ALA A 54 -7.35 -13.92 5.02
CA ALA A 54 -7.42 -12.92 6.08
C ALA A 54 -6.23 -13.05 7.05
N ASP A 55 -5.88 -14.27 7.45
CA ASP A 55 -4.72 -14.53 8.31
C ASP A 55 -3.42 -14.03 7.66
N ASP A 56 -3.20 -14.36 6.38
CA ASP A 56 -2.01 -13.93 5.63
C ASP A 56 -1.86 -12.40 5.58
N PHE A 57 -2.96 -11.67 5.35
CA PHE A 57 -2.92 -10.19 5.31
C PHE A 57 -2.79 -9.55 6.70
N ILE A 58 -3.39 -10.15 7.73
CA ILE A 58 -3.21 -9.71 9.12
C ILE A 58 -1.74 -9.81 9.51
N ASP A 59 -1.11 -10.95 9.23
CA ASP A 59 0.30 -11.17 9.54
C ASP A 59 1.21 -10.21 8.75
N GLN A 60 0.91 -9.98 7.47
CA GLN A 60 1.63 -9.01 6.65
C GLN A 60 1.53 -7.58 7.22
N LEU A 61 0.33 -7.12 7.57
CA LEU A 61 0.13 -5.76 8.10
C LEU A 61 0.77 -5.57 9.48
N ARG A 62 0.77 -6.60 10.31
CA ARG A 62 1.48 -6.59 11.59
C ARG A 62 2.98 -6.47 11.40
N ALA A 63 3.55 -7.26 10.49
CA ALA A 63 4.97 -7.19 10.17
C ALA A 63 5.33 -5.78 9.65
N GLU A 64 4.56 -5.23 8.72
CA GLU A 64 4.79 -3.88 8.19
C GLU A 64 4.70 -2.81 9.29
N ALA A 65 3.74 -2.92 10.22
CA ALA A 65 3.62 -2.00 11.35
C ALA A 65 4.84 -2.07 12.28
N GLU A 66 5.34 -3.28 12.58
CA GLU A 66 6.56 -3.47 13.36
C GLU A 66 7.79 -2.88 12.63
N PHE A 67 7.86 -3.04 11.30
CA PHE A 67 8.88 -2.39 10.49
C PHE A 67 8.78 -0.87 10.55
N ASP A 68 7.61 -0.28 10.31
CA ASP A 68 7.39 1.19 10.36
C ASP A 68 7.73 1.76 11.75
N GLU A 69 7.44 1.03 12.85
CA GLU A 69 7.87 1.39 14.20
C GLU A 69 9.39 1.30 14.38
N ALA A 70 10.04 0.27 13.85
CA ALA A 70 11.50 0.12 13.93
C ALA A 70 12.25 1.23 13.18
N ILE A 71 11.80 1.63 11.98
CA ILE A 71 12.36 2.79 11.26
C ILE A 71 12.00 4.13 11.91
N ALA A 72 10.81 4.26 12.51
CA ALA A 72 10.46 5.44 13.32
C ALA A 72 11.31 5.53 14.59
N SER A 73 11.70 4.42 15.21
CA SER A 73 12.54 4.42 16.43
C SER A 73 13.98 4.93 16.21
N VAL A 74 14.43 4.98 14.95
CA VAL A 74 15.73 5.57 14.56
C VAL A 74 15.61 7.07 14.26
N SER A 75 14.39 7.62 14.21
CA SER A 75 14.13 9.05 13.94
C SER A 75 13.18 9.65 14.97
N GLU A 76 13.71 10.43 15.91
CA GLU A 76 12.95 11.13 16.95
C GLU A 76 11.77 11.98 16.42
N PRO A 77 10.73 12.22 17.26
CA PRO A 77 9.36 12.47 16.81
C PRO A 77 9.03 13.96 16.66
N VAL A 78 8.15 14.28 15.71
CA VAL A 78 7.44 15.57 15.70
C VAL A 78 5.94 15.39 15.36
N SER A 79 5.15 16.01 16.23
CA SER A 79 3.68 16.11 16.37
C SER A 79 2.78 16.10 15.11
N PRO A 80 1.47 15.76 15.27
CA PRO A 80 0.55 15.48 14.17
C PRO A 80 -0.25 16.70 13.65
N LYS A 81 -0.20 16.94 12.32
CA LYS A 81 -1.20 17.56 11.39
C LYS A 81 -0.46 18.17 10.18
N PRO A 82 -1.07 18.32 8.99
CA PRO A 82 -2.15 17.60 8.30
C PRO A 82 -1.56 16.55 7.34
N THR A 83 -2.34 15.57 6.85
CA THR A 83 -1.89 14.53 5.91
C THR A 83 -1.23 15.15 4.66
N PRO A 84 0.11 15.05 4.49
CA PRO A 84 0.69 15.25 3.17
C PRO A 84 0.38 13.96 2.39
N GLN A 85 -0.13 14.07 1.17
CA GLN A 85 -0.19 12.92 0.26
C GLN A 85 1.21 12.29 0.24
N ARG A 86 1.37 11.12 0.87
CA ARG A 86 2.64 10.42 1.00
C ARG A 86 3.05 10.06 -0.42
N LEU A 87 3.97 10.85 -0.97
CA LEU A 87 4.47 10.64 -2.32
C LEU A 87 4.94 9.19 -2.43
N THR A 88 4.43 8.48 -3.43
CA THR A 88 4.81 7.07 -3.66
C THR A 88 6.33 7.00 -3.87
N ALA A 89 6.94 5.84 -3.64
CA ALA A 89 8.39 5.67 -3.83
C ALA A 89 8.86 6.18 -5.20
N HIS A 90 8.08 5.94 -6.26
CA HIS A 90 8.32 6.45 -7.61
C HIS A 90 8.30 7.98 -7.71
N GLN A 91 7.40 8.65 -7.00
CA GLN A 91 7.31 10.12 -6.98
C GLN A 91 8.47 10.76 -6.21
N LYS A 92 8.95 10.11 -5.15
CA LYS A 92 10.14 10.55 -4.42
C LYS A 92 11.38 10.47 -5.29
N THR A 93 11.57 9.35 -5.98
CA THR A 93 12.70 9.16 -6.91
C THR A 93 12.64 10.14 -8.08
N ALA A 94 11.45 10.41 -8.62
CA ALA A 94 11.29 11.39 -9.69
C ALA A 94 11.65 12.81 -9.24
N LYS A 95 11.30 13.20 -8.00
CA LYS A 95 11.66 14.51 -7.43
C LYS A 95 13.13 14.64 -7.02
N SER A 96 13.81 13.53 -6.74
CA SER A 96 15.24 13.57 -6.38
C SER A 96 16.17 13.73 -7.58
N LEU A 97 15.66 13.47 -8.79
CA LEU A 97 16.44 13.60 -10.02
C LEU A 97 16.40 15.06 -10.52
N PRO A 98 17.53 15.60 -11.00
CA PRO A 98 17.55 16.92 -11.60
C PRO A 98 16.75 16.93 -12.92
N ASP A 99 16.04 18.02 -13.18
CA ASP A 99 15.14 18.18 -14.34
C ASP A 99 15.85 17.95 -15.68
N SER A 100 17.14 18.30 -15.79
CA SER A 100 17.94 18.07 -16.99
C SER A 100 18.13 16.60 -17.33
N VAL A 101 18.27 15.73 -16.32
CA VAL A 101 18.40 14.28 -16.51
C VAL A 101 17.05 13.68 -16.88
N LEU A 102 15.97 14.17 -16.27
CA LEU A 102 14.61 13.72 -16.55
C LEU A 102 14.16 14.14 -17.96
N ALA A 103 14.53 15.34 -18.40
CA ALA A 103 14.29 15.82 -19.75
C ALA A 103 15.03 14.99 -20.80
N ALA A 104 16.30 14.66 -20.55
CA ALA A 104 17.11 13.81 -21.44
C ALA A 104 16.52 12.39 -21.58
N GLU A 105 16.03 11.81 -20.49
CA GLU A 105 15.36 10.49 -20.50
C GLU A 105 14.02 10.51 -21.25
N LEU A 106 13.25 11.58 -21.15
CA LEU A 106 12.01 11.73 -21.92
C LEU A 106 12.31 11.87 -23.41
N GLN A 107 13.31 12.69 -23.78
CA GLN A 107 13.74 12.86 -25.16
C GLN A 107 14.32 11.59 -25.77
N SER A 108 15.13 10.82 -25.03
CA SER A 108 15.68 9.54 -25.50
C SER A 108 14.60 8.50 -25.77
N ARG A 109 13.47 8.61 -25.05
CA ARG A 109 12.26 7.79 -25.24
C ARG A 109 11.30 8.34 -26.30
N GLY A 110 11.70 9.37 -27.04
CA GLY A 110 10.94 9.94 -28.15
C GLY A 110 9.88 10.97 -27.75
N TRP A 111 9.93 11.49 -26.52
CA TRP A 111 9.02 12.55 -26.05
C TRP A 111 9.65 13.93 -26.26
N ILE A 112 8.85 14.91 -26.68
CA ILE A 112 9.31 16.29 -26.82
C ILE A 112 9.10 17.00 -25.47
N VAL A 113 10.18 17.52 -24.88
CA VAL A 113 10.15 18.29 -23.63
C VAL A 113 10.22 19.78 -23.97
N VAL A 114 9.28 20.55 -23.43
CA VAL A 114 9.24 22.02 -23.53
C VAL A 114 9.42 22.56 -22.12
N GLU A 115 10.38 23.46 -21.93
CA GLU A 115 10.52 24.17 -20.65
C GLU A 115 9.27 25.06 -20.43
N PRO A 116 8.72 25.09 -19.21
CA PRO A 116 7.51 25.86 -18.88
C PRO A 116 7.69 27.38 -19.00
#